data_AF-A0A7J2R1Y9-F1
#
_entry.id   AF-A0A7J2R1Y9-F1
#
_cell.length_a   1.000
_cell.length_b   1.000
_cell.length_c   1.000
_cell.angle_alpha   90.00
_cell.angle_beta   90.00
_cell.angle_gamma   90.00
#
_symmetry.space_group_name_H-M   'P 1'
#
loop_
_entity.id
_entity.type
_entity.pdbx_description
1 polymer ?
#
loop_
_entity_poly.entity_id
_entity_poly.type
_entity_poly.pdbx_seq_one_letter_code
_entity_poly.pdbx_strand_id
1 'polypeptide(L)' 'MPKAFIQNGPVDVIWTKTILEINSMSSNCIIPFIMKELESVNIDTEIDLLLAEILAKRKGEIE' A
#
# COMPACT_ATOMS: atom_id res chain seq x y z
N MET A 1 -6.00 3.65 23.45
CA MET A 1 -5.26 2.71 22.59
C MET A 1 -4.53 3.51 21.51
N PRO A 2 -3.27 3.24 21.18
CA PRO A 2 -2.56 3.93 20.10
C PRO A 2 -3.20 3.63 18.73
N LYS A 3 -2.97 4.50 17.74
CA LYS A 3 -3.40 4.27 16.36
C LYS A 3 -2.66 3.07 15.78
N ALA A 4 -3.37 2.24 15.03
CA ALA A 4 -2.81 1.11 14.28
C ALA A 4 -2.96 1.36 12.78
N PHE A 5 -2.01 0.87 11.99
CA PHE A 5 -1.95 1.04 10.54
C PHE A 5 -1.60 -0.29 9.87
N ILE A 6 -2.01 -0.45 8.62
CA ILE A 6 -1.76 -1.64 7.80
C ILE A 6 -0.87 -1.23 6.62
N GLN A 7 0.18 -2.01 6.35
CA GLN A 7 0.99 -1.87 5.14
C GLN A 7 0.18 -2.41 3.95
N ASN A 8 -0.12 -1.55 2.99
CA ASN A 8 -1.00 -1.86 1.86
C ASN A 8 -0.25 -2.27 0.58
N GLY A 9 1.06 -2.06 0.50
CA GLY A 9 1.91 -2.54 -0.60
C GLY A 9 2.14 -1.65 -1.85
N PRO A 10 1.52 -0.47 -2.08
CA PRO A 10 1.81 0.33 -3.28
C PRO A 10 3.23 0.87 -3.35
N VAL A 11 3.83 1.23 -2.21
CA VAL A 11 5.16 1.85 -2.14
C VAL A 11 5.89 1.41 -0.87
N ASP A 12 7.09 0.86 -1.05
CA ASP A 12 8.08 0.67 0.01
C ASP A 12 9.39 1.38 -0.38
N VAL A 13 9.83 2.35 0.42
CA VAL A 13 11.10 3.05 0.22
C VAL A 13 12.07 2.63 1.31
N ILE A 14 13.09 1.86 0.93
CA ILE A 14 14.00 1.20 1.86
C ILE A 14 15.44 1.49 1.45
N TRP A 15 16.31 1.70 2.42
CA TRP A 15 17.75 1.81 2.17
C TRP A 15 18.31 0.47 1.71
N THR A 16 19.11 0.46 0.65
CA THR A 16 19.73 -0.76 0.12
C THR A 16 20.52 -1.53 1.18
N LYS A 17 21.23 -0.82 2.08
CA LYS A 17 21.95 -1.44 3.20
C LYS A 17 21.04 -2.22 4.15
N THR A 18 19.80 -1.79 4.36
CA THR A 18 18.83 -2.49 5.22
C THR A 18 18.51 -3.86 4.62
N ILE A 19 18.31 -3.92 3.30
CA ILE A 19 18.10 -5.19 2.60
C ILE A 19 19.38 -6.05 2.66
N LEU A 20 20.53 -5.49 2.29
CA LEU A 20 21.77 -6.26 2.10
C LEU A 20 22.42 -6.74 3.41
N GLU A 21 22.37 -5.93 4.46
CA GLU A 21 23.09 -6.21 5.72
C GLU A 21 22.18 -6.84 6.77
N ILE A 22 20.89 -6.50 6.78
CA ILE A 22 19.93 -6.95 7.81
C ILE A 22 19.01 -8.06 7.27
N ASN A 23 18.96 -8.25 5.94
CA ASN A 23 18.06 -9.19 5.28
C ASN A 23 16.59 -8.97 5.67
N SER A 24 16.18 -7.70 5.73
CA SER A 24 14.86 -7.26 6.16
C SER A 24 14.43 -5.99 5.43
N MET A 25 13.14 -5.83 5.17
CA MET A 25 12.55 -4.56 4.70
C MET A 25 12.31 -3.56 5.85
N SER A 26 12.30 -4.06 7.08
CA SER A 26 12.06 -3.28 8.28
C SER A 26 13.38 -2.97 9.00
N SER A 27 13.62 -1.68 9.22
CA SER A 27 14.71 -1.18 10.07
C SER A 27 14.18 -0.79 11.46
N ASN A 28 15.05 -0.25 12.31
CA ASN A 28 14.68 0.32 13.61
C ASN A 28 13.85 1.62 13.51
N CYS A 29 13.74 2.23 12.33
CA CYS A 29 12.92 3.40 12.07
C CYS A 29 12.04 3.17 10.84
N ILE A 30 10.73 3.30 11.00
CA ILE A 30 9.72 3.16 9.94
C ILE A 30 8.77 4.35 10.04
N ILE A 31 8.55 5.03 8.91
CA ILE A 31 7.63 6.15 8.82
C ILE A 31 6.53 5.76 7.82
N PRO A 32 5.25 5.72 8.22
CA PRO A 32 4.17 5.34 7.33
C PRO A 32 3.81 6.49 6.38
N PHE A 33 3.65 6.17 5.09
CA PHE A 33 2.97 7.04 4.14
C PHE A 33 1.47 6.74 4.18
N ILE A 34 0.67 7.64 4.77
CA ILE A 34 -0.75 7.40 5.04
C ILE A 34 -1.57 7.61 3.77
N MET A 35 -2.25 6.55 3.33
CA MET A 35 -3.17 6.56 2.19
C MET A 35 -4.62 6.40 2.66
N LYS A 36 -5.57 6.86 1.85
CA LYS A 36 -6.99 6.57 2.10
C LYS A 36 -7.25 5.10 1.78
N GLU A 37 -8.19 4.50 2.50
CA GLU A 37 -8.58 3.09 2.31
C GLU A 37 -9.02 2.81 0.86
N LEU A 38 -9.85 3.67 0.27
CA LEU A 38 -10.31 3.53 -1.13
C LEU A 38 -9.21 3.75 -2.18
N GLU A 39 -8.05 4.30 -1.79
CA GLU A 39 -6.86 4.41 -2.65
C GLU A 39 -5.90 3.23 -2.41
N SER A 40 -6.22 2.33 -1.49
CA SER A 40 -5.39 1.22 -1.03
C SER A 40 -5.96 -0.15 -1.41
N VAL A 41 -6.76 -0.21 -2.47
CA VAL A 41 -7.34 -1.47 -2.94
C VAL A 41 -6.22 -2.38 -3.45
N ASN A 42 -6.11 -3.58 -2.85
CA ASN A 42 -5.19 -4.63 -3.28
C ASN A 42 -5.95 -5.65 -4.13
N ILE A 43 -5.40 -6.06 -5.27
CA ILE A 43 -6.07 -6.96 -6.21
C ILE A 43 -5.58 -8.38 -6.01
N ASP A 44 -6.36 -9.19 -5.28
CA ASP A 44 -6.06 -10.60 -5.06
C ASP A 44 -7.05 -11.51 -5.80
N THR A 45 -8.26 -11.03 -6.05
CA THR A 45 -9.37 -11.75 -6.68
C THR A 45 -10.03 -10.93 -7.79
N GLU A 46 -10.87 -11.59 -8.59
CA GLU A 46 -11.67 -10.93 -9.64
C GLU A 46 -12.63 -9.87 -9.06
N ILE A 47 -13.12 -10.07 -7.83
CA ILE A 47 -14.02 -9.12 -7.16
C ILE A 47 -13.27 -7.81 -6.83
N ASP A 48 -12.01 -7.91 -6.43
CA ASP A 48 -11.18 -6.73 -6.12
C ASP A 48 -10.94 -5.88 -7.36
N LEU A 49 -10.74 -6.53 -8.51
CA LEU A 49 -10.59 -5.86 -9.79
C LEU A 49 -11.85 -5.08 -10.18
N LEU A 50 -13.03 -5.70 -10.08
CA LEU A 50 -14.30 -5.03 -10.35
C LEU A 50 -14.51 -3.82 -9.42
N LEU A 51 -14.14 -3.95 -8.15
CA LEU A 51 -14.21 -2.84 -7.19
C LEU A 51 -13.27 -1.70 -7.61
N ALA A 52 -12.03 -2.00 -7.99
CA ALA A 52 -11.07 -1.01 -8.44
C ALA A 52 -11.56 -0.24 -9.67
N GLU A 53 -12.13 -0.94 -10.66
CA GLU A 53 -12.73 -0.31 -11.85
C GLU A 53 -13.89 0.63 -11.50
N ILE A 54 -14.79 0.21 -10.60
CA ILE A 54 -15.90 1.06 -10.13
C ILE A 54 -15.36 2.33 -9.46
N LEU A 55 -14.30 2.21 -8.66
CA LEU A 55 -13.69 3.36 -7.98
C LEU A 55 -12.99 4.29 -8.98
N ALA A 56 -12.27 3.74 -9.96
CA ALA A 56 -11.61 4.51 -11.02
C ALA A 56 -12.62 5.27 -11.88
N LYS A 57 -13.73 4.63 -12.29
CA LYS A 57 -14.85 5.30 -13.01
C LYS A 57 -15.44 6.45 -12.18
N ARG A 58 -15.66 6.25 -10.88
CA ARG A 58 -16.16 7.29 -9.98
C ARG A 58 -15.22 8.49 -9.86
N LYS A 59 -13.91 8.26 -10.01
CA LYS A 59 -12.89 9.32 -10.04
C LYS A 59 -12.70 9.96 -11.42
N GLY A 60 -13.31 9.40 -12.47
CA GLY A 60 -13.09 9.84 -13.85
C GLY A 60 -11.72 9.45 -14.40
N GLU A 61 -11.08 8.43 -13.85
CA GLU A 61 -9.77 7.92 -14.28
C GLU A 61 -9.90 7.01 -15.52
N ILE A 62 -11.07 6.39 -15.70
CA ILE A 62 -11.42 5.53 -16.83
C ILE A 62 -12.89 5.75 -17.24
N GLU A 63 -13.21 5.49 -18.52
CA GLU A 63 -14.56 5.61 -19.11
C GLU A 63 -15.50 4.46 -18.69
#